data_AF-A0A396QIY8-F1
#
_entry.id   AF-A0A396QIY8-F1
#
_cell.length_a   1.000
_cell.length_b   1.000
_cell.length_c   1.000
_cell.angle_alpha   90.00
_cell.angle_beta   90.00
_cell.angle_gamma   90.00
#
_symmetry.space_group_name_H-M   'P 1'
#
loop_
_entity.id
_entity.type
_entity.pdbx_description
1 polymer ?
#
loop_
_entity_poly.entity_id
_entity_poly.type
_entity_poly.pdbx_seq_one_letter_code
_entity_poly.pdbx_strand_id
1 'polypeptide(L)'
;MSARYRRSVEETLLNSLWREEKKKQGYQGAGNFMFRLQNLFMDQCLNELLPDEVIDQVAEACMNAPDMQEFFRKENPYAMEEAARRFLELHQRGKWNGDPEILTRLQEAYLEAEGDVECGLASRGEIQGGSVEIQNDAQVESWRDKMREVDQVLARMQDSSAK
;
A
#
# COMPACT_ATOMS: atom_id res chain seq x y z
N MET A 1 29.69 8.52 -12.28
CA MET A 1 28.30 8.14 -12.65
C MET A 1 27.32 8.49 -11.52
N SER A 2 27.58 8.04 -10.30
CA SER A 2 26.78 8.34 -9.09
C SER A 2 26.53 9.84 -8.85
N ALA A 3 27.55 10.70 -8.93
CA ALA A 3 27.39 12.14 -8.65
C ALA A 3 26.43 12.86 -9.62
N ARG A 4 26.43 12.49 -10.91
CA ARG A 4 25.48 13.03 -11.90
C ARG A 4 24.06 12.56 -11.60
N TYR A 5 23.93 11.29 -11.22
CA TYR A 5 22.65 10.69 -10.91
C TYR A 5 22.03 11.31 -9.66
N ARG A 6 22.80 11.40 -8.57
CA ARG A 6 22.43 12.08 -7.33
C ARG A 6 21.97 13.51 -7.59
N ARG A 7 22.72 14.28 -8.38
CA ARG A 7 22.30 15.64 -8.77
C ARG A 7 20.94 15.66 -9.46
N SER A 8 20.67 14.69 -10.34
CA SER A 8 19.36 14.61 -11.00
C SER A 8 18.22 14.36 -9.99
N VAL A 9 18.44 13.54 -8.97
CA VAL A 9 17.48 13.31 -7.87
C VAL A 9 17.28 14.58 -7.05
N GLU A 10 18.38 15.27 -6.72
CA GLU A 10 18.39 16.54 -5.97
C GLU A 10 17.64 17.66 -6.72
N GLU A 11 17.83 17.78 -8.03
CA GLU A 11 17.17 18.77 -8.88
C GLU A 11 15.69 18.49 -9.12
N THR A 12 15.20 17.28 -8.79
CA THR A 12 13.83 16.84 -9.10
C THR A 12 13.08 16.32 -7.87
N LEU A 13 13.20 15.04 -7.52
CA LEU A 13 12.45 14.41 -6.45
C LEU A 13 12.65 15.13 -5.11
N LEU A 14 13.85 15.61 -4.82
CA LEU A 14 14.13 16.37 -3.58
C LEU A 14 13.88 17.87 -3.73
N ASN A 15 13.72 18.40 -4.95
CA ASN A 15 13.42 19.80 -5.21
C ASN A 15 11.92 20.09 -5.07
N SER A 16 11.55 20.86 -4.05
CA SER A 16 10.15 21.25 -3.80
C SER A 16 9.52 22.00 -4.96
N LEU A 17 10.24 22.90 -5.64
CA LEU A 17 9.72 23.64 -6.79
C LEU A 17 9.36 22.69 -7.93
N TRP A 18 10.21 21.70 -8.19
CA TRP A 18 9.92 20.70 -9.21
C TRP A 18 8.70 19.85 -8.85
N ARG A 19 8.58 19.44 -7.57
CA ARG A 19 7.41 18.68 -7.09
C ARG A 19 6.12 19.46 -7.27
N GLU A 20 6.10 20.73 -6.87
CA GLU A 20 4.94 21.61 -7.01
C GLU A 20 4.55 21.84 -8.48
N GLU A 21 5.53 22.06 -9.36
CA GLU A 21 5.27 22.17 -10.81
C GLU A 21 4.70 20.87 -11.39
N LYS A 22 5.13 19.70 -10.89
CA LYS A 22 4.58 18.42 -11.31
C LYS A 22 3.19 18.16 -10.76
N LYS A 23 2.91 18.56 -9.52
CA LYS A 23 1.58 18.44 -8.90
C LYS A 23 0.50 19.18 -9.71
N LYS A 24 0.86 20.33 -10.32
CA LYS A 24 -0.05 21.08 -11.22
C LYS A 24 -0.49 20.31 -12.48
N GLN A 25 0.21 19.23 -12.84
CA GLN A 25 -0.08 18.41 -14.03
C GLN A 25 -1.04 17.25 -13.72
N GLY A 26 -1.57 17.16 -12.49
CA GLY A 26 -2.57 16.17 -12.08
C GLY A 26 -2.12 14.72 -12.32
N TYR A 27 -3.01 13.90 -12.88
CA TYR A 27 -2.74 12.49 -13.25
C TYR A 27 -1.40 12.28 -14.00
N GLN A 28 -1.08 13.13 -14.98
CA GLN A 28 0.18 13.03 -15.72
C GLN A 28 1.38 13.36 -14.82
N GLY A 29 1.22 14.32 -13.91
CA GLY A 29 2.19 14.63 -12.86
C GLY A 29 2.49 13.42 -12.00
N ALA A 30 1.44 12.76 -11.49
CA ALA A 30 1.57 11.55 -10.67
C ALA A 30 2.25 10.40 -11.43
N GLY A 31 1.92 10.20 -12.71
CA GLY A 31 2.61 9.24 -13.57
C GLY A 31 4.10 9.56 -13.77
N ASN A 32 4.47 10.84 -13.87
CA ASN A 32 5.87 11.26 -13.95
C ASN A 32 6.64 10.97 -12.65
N PHE A 33 6.00 11.15 -11.49
CA PHE A 33 6.59 10.77 -10.21
C PHE A 33 6.86 9.26 -10.15
N MET A 34 5.83 8.44 -10.42
CA MET A 34 5.96 6.98 -10.45
C MET A 34 7.10 6.54 -11.36
N PHE A 35 7.14 7.05 -12.60
CA PHE A 35 8.21 6.71 -13.55
C PHE A 35 9.61 7.04 -13.01
N ARG A 36 9.78 8.20 -12.37
CA ARG A 36 11.08 8.58 -11.79
C ARG A 36 11.45 7.74 -10.57
N LEU A 37 10.50 7.45 -9.69
CA LEU A 37 10.71 6.60 -8.52
C LEU A 37 11.03 5.14 -8.92
N GLN A 38 10.39 4.62 -9.97
CA GLN A 38 10.72 3.32 -10.55
C GLN A 38 12.12 3.29 -11.17
N ASN A 39 12.54 4.35 -11.86
CA ASN A 39 13.91 4.44 -12.37
C ASN A 39 14.92 4.47 -11.23
N LEU A 40 14.61 5.16 -10.12
CA LEU A 40 15.43 5.12 -8.90
C LEU A 40 15.54 3.72 -8.34
N PHE A 41 14.43 3.00 -8.24
CA PHE A 41 14.42 1.60 -7.84
C PHE A 41 15.32 0.74 -8.72
N MET A 42 15.18 0.84 -10.04
CA MET A 42 15.94 0.03 -11.00
C MET A 42 17.44 0.34 -10.91
N ASP A 43 17.81 1.61 -10.88
CA ASP A 43 19.21 2.03 -10.78
C ASP A 43 19.83 1.57 -9.46
N GLN A 44 19.10 1.66 -8.34
CA GLN A 44 19.59 1.18 -7.06
C GLN A 44 19.75 -0.35 -7.04
N CYS A 45 18.81 -1.09 -7.63
CA CYS A 45 18.92 -2.55 -7.73
C CYS A 45 20.11 -3.02 -8.57
N LEU A 46 20.44 -2.29 -9.64
CA LEU A 46 21.49 -2.67 -10.59
C LEU A 46 22.88 -2.15 -10.19
N ASN A 47 22.94 -0.92 -9.68
CA ASN A 47 24.20 -0.18 -9.58
C ASN A 47 24.48 0.38 -8.18
N GLU A 48 23.52 0.34 -7.24
CA GLU A 48 23.68 0.80 -5.84
C GLU A 48 24.32 2.19 -5.74
N LEU A 49 23.84 3.14 -6.57
CA LEU A 49 24.50 4.44 -6.77
C LEU A 49 24.19 5.47 -5.68
N LEU A 50 23.09 5.30 -4.95
CA LEU A 50 22.63 6.25 -3.95
C LEU A 50 22.91 5.71 -2.54
N PRO A 51 23.45 6.55 -1.64
CA PRO A 51 23.49 6.26 -0.22
C PRO A 51 22.08 6.13 0.37
N ASP A 52 21.95 5.33 1.43
CA ASP A 52 20.67 5.09 2.11
C ASP A 52 20.02 6.41 2.57
N GLU A 53 20.80 7.38 3.03
CA GLU A 53 20.29 8.67 3.51
C GLU A 53 19.64 9.51 2.40
N VAL A 54 20.02 9.29 1.14
CA VAL A 54 19.38 9.96 0.00
C VAL A 54 18.06 9.30 -0.33
N ILE A 55 17.99 7.97 -0.23
CA ILE A 55 16.74 7.22 -0.46
C ILE A 55 15.73 7.53 0.64
N ASP A 56 16.17 7.66 1.90
CA ASP A 56 15.37 8.13 3.02
C ASP A 56 14.74 9.49 2.73
N GLN A 57 15.54 10.46 2.27
CA GLN A 57 15.03 11.79 1.90
C GLN A 57 13.99 11.72 0.78
N VAL A 58 14.17 10.82 -0.19
CA VAL A 58 13.20 10.65 -1.29
C VAL A 58 11.91 10.00 -0.77
N ALA A 59 12.01 8.93 0.00
CA ALA A 59 10.86 8.27 0.61
C ALA A 59 10.06 9.26 1.47
N GLU A 60 10.75 10.07 2.27
CA GLU A 60 10.15 11.09 3.10
C GLU A 60 9.44 12.16 2.27
N ALA A 61 10.16 12.76 1.32
CA ALA A 61 9.67 13.91 0.56
C ALA A 61 8.62 13.55 -0.50
N CYS A 62 8.56 12.30 -0.96
CA CYS A 62 7.67 11.89 -2.03
C CYS A 62 6.56 10.92 -1.58
N MET A 63 6.76 10.10 -0.54
CA MET A 63 5.79 9.07 -0.12
C MET A 63 5.19 9.34 1.26
N ASN A 64 6.00 9.75 2.25
CA ASN A 64 5.52 9.98 3.62
C ASN A 64 4.95 11.37 3.85
N ALA A 65 5.28 12.35 2.99
CA ALA A 65 4.78 13.70 3.11
C ALA A 65 3.25 13.74 2.90
N PRO A 66 2.45 14.25 3.85
CA PRO A 66 0.98 14.22 3.77
C PRO A 66 0.42 14.90 2.52
N ASP A 67 1.06 15.99 2.06
CA ASP A 67 0.65 16.72 0.86
C ASP A 67 0.87 15.90 -0.42
N MET A 68 1.88 15.03 -0.44
CA MET A 68 2.15 14.11 -1.53
C MET A 68 1.16 12.96 -1.52
N GLN A 69 0.84 12.41 -0.35
CA GLN A 69 -0.16 11.34 -0.20
C GLN A 69 -1.53 11.80 -0.69
N GLU A 70 -1.97 13.00 -0.29
CA GLU A 70 -3.24 13.58 -0.77
C GLU A 70 -3.22 13.79 -2.29
N PHE A 71 -2.11 14.29 -2.84
CA PHE A 71 -1.94 14.48 -4.27
C PHE A 71 -2.09 13.15 -5.04
N PHE A 72 -1.38 12.10 -4.62
CA PHE A 72 -1.48 10.81 -5.29
C PHE A 72 -2.86 10.18 -5.12
N ARG A 73 -3.43 10.22 -3.92
CA ARG A 73 -4.77 9.69 -3.65
C ARG A 73 -5.82 10.28 -4.58
N LYS A 74 -5.75 11.59 -4.80
CA LYS A 74 -6.66 12.31 -5.69
C LYS A 74 -6.39 12.05 -7.17
N GLU A 75 -5.13 12.11 -7.59
CA GLU A 75 -4.78 12.15 -9.01
C GLU A 75 -4.49 10.76 -9.58
N ASN A 76 -3.75 9.91 -8.87
CA ASN A 76 -3.44 8.55 -9.29
C ASN A 76 -2.98 7.66 -8.10
N PRO A 77 -3.90 6.96 -7.42
CA PRO A 77 -3.53 6.11 -6.27
C PRO A 77 -2.65 4.91 -6.67
N TYR A 78 -2.82 4.37 -7.89
CA TYR A 78 -1.96 3.31 -8.42
C TYR A 78 -0.50 3.73 -8.52
N ALA A 79 -0.23 5.00 -8.83
CA ALA A 79 1.13 5.52 -8.91
C ALA A 79 1.84 5.52 -7.55
N MET A 80 1.11 5.83 -6.48
CA MET A 80 1.64 5.80 -5.12
C MET A 80 1.82 4.38 -4.61
N GLU A 81 0.82 3.52 -4.79
CA GLU A 81 0.88 2.12 -4.38
C GLU A 81 2.07 1.41 -5.05
N GLU A 82 2.25 1.58 -6.36
CA GLU A 82 3.37 0.99 -7.09
C GLU A 82 4.71 1.54 -6.62
N ALA A 83 4.83 2.86 -6.42
CA ALA A 83 6.07 3.47 -5.97
C ALA A 83 6.45 3.03 -4.54
N ALA A 84 5.49 3.05 -3.61
CA ALA A 84 5.71 2.61 -2.24
C ALA A 84 6.10 1.13 -2.17
N ARG A 85 5.45 0.27 -2.96
CA ARG A 85 5.81 -1.14 -3.07
C ARG A 85 7.27 -1.34 -3.51
N ARG A 86 7.75 -0.55 -4.47
CA ARG A 86 9.15 -0.62 -4.94
C ARG A 86 10.15 -0.20 -3.87
N PHE A 87 9.84 0.82 -3.07
CA PHE A 87 10.71 1.22 -1.97
C PHE A 87 10.76 0.15 -0.87
N LEU A 88 9.62 -0.45 -0.51
CA LEU A 88 9.59 -1.58 0.43
C LEU A 88 10.36 -2.79 -0.12
N GLU A 89 10.29 -3.03 -1.42
CA GLU A 89 11.07 -4.08 -2.09
C GLU A 89 12.59 -3.81 -2.03
N LEU A 90 13.05 -2.56 -2.17
CA LEU A 90 14.47 -2.22 -1.98
C LEU A 90 14.95 -2.60 -0.58
N HIS A 91 14.14 -2.28 0.43
CA HIS A 91 14.45 -2.60 1.81
C HIS A 91 14.52 -4.12 2.04
N GLN A 92 13.50 -4.85 1.58
CA GLN A 92 13.47 -6.31 1.68
C GLN A 92 14.66 -7.00 0.98
N ARG A 93 15.16 -6.41 -0.11
CA ARG A 93 16.31 -6.92 -0.87
C ARG A 93 17.67 -6.48 -0.29
N GLY A 94 17.68 -5.71 0.81
CA GLY A 94 18.91 -5.16 1.40
C GLY A 94 19.63 -4.15 0.49
N LYS A 95 18.92 -3.54 -0.47
CA LYS A 95 19.44 -2.49 -1.37
C LYS A 95 19.26 -1.09 -0.81
N TRP A 96 18.49 -0.98 0.28
CA TRP A 96 18.28 0.23 1.06
C TRP A 96 18.06 -0.13 2.53
N ASN A 97 18.88 0.39 3.44
CA ASN A 97 18.68 0.24 4.88
C ASN A 97 18.11 1.53 5.46
N GLY A 98 16.82 1.75 5.21
CA GLY A 98 16.15 2.97 5.65
C GLY A 98 15.98 3.08 7.16
N ASP A 99 15.80 4.32 7.61
CA ASP A 99 15.44 4.59 9.00
C ASP A 99 14.14 3.84 9.39
N PRO A 100 14.09 3.14 10.55
CA PRO A 100 12.91 2.40 10.97
C PRO A 100 11.62 3.22 11.04
N GLU A 101 11.69 4.51 11.42
CA GLU A 101 10.53 5.39 11.48
C GLU A 101 10.03 5.78 10.08
N ILE A 102 10.95 5.97 9.13
CA ILE A 102 10.63 6.22 7.72
C ILE A 102 9.99 4.98 7.09
N LEU A 103 10.54 3.80 7.36
CA LEU A 103 10.01 2.53 6.86
C LEU A 103 8.62 2.24 7.42
N THR A 104 8.38 2.50 8.70
CA THR A 104 7.05 2.32 9.32
C THR A 104 6.01 3.20 8.64
N ARG A 105 6.30 4.49 8.47
CA ARG A 105 5.39 5.43 7.78
C ARG A 105 5.20 5.09 6.30
N LEU A 106 6.24 4.57 5.65
CA LEU A 106 6.15 4.11 4.26
C LEU A 106 5.23 2.87 4.16
N GLN A 107 5.28 1.95 5.12
CA GLN A 107 4.37 0.80 5.19
C GLN A 107 2.93 1.25 5.41
N GLU A 108 2.69 2.21 6.31
CA GLU A 108 1.36 2.80 6.51
C GLU A 108 0.83 3.47 5.23
N ALA A 109 1.67 4.29 4.58
CA ALA A 109 1.34 4.95 3.33
C ALA A 109 1.02 3.93 2.21
N TYR A 110 1.78 2.84 2.15
CA TYR A 110 1.53 1.74 1.22
C TYR A 110 0.17 1.08 1.46
N LEU A 111 -0.15 0.72 2.71
CA LEU A 111 -1.43 0.09 3.06
C LEU A 111 -2.63 1.00 2.76
N GLU A 112 -2.51 2.30 3.02
CA GLU A 112 -3.54 3.26 2.66
C GLU A 112 -3.74 3.33 1.13
N ALA A 113 -2.65 3.40 0.36
CA ALA A 113 -2.72 3.46 -1.09
C ALA A 113 -3.27 2.16 -1.71
N GLU A 114 -2.92 1.00 -1.15
CA GLU A 114 -3.50 -0.30 -1.50
C GLU A 114 -5.01 -0.31 -1.23
N GLY A 115 -5.44 0.16 -0.05
CA GLY A 115 -6.85 0.29 0.28
C GLY A 115 -7.62 1.22 -0.68
N ASP A 116 -7.02 2.35 -1.07
CA ASP A 116 -7.62 3.28 -2.04
C ASP A 116 -7.75 2.65 -3.44
N VAL A 117 -6.74 1.89 -3.88
CA VAL A 117 -6.76 1.14 -5.14
C VAL A 117 -7.80 0.03 -5.10
N GLU A 118 -7.84 -0.77 -4.04
CA GLU A 118 -8.77 -1.86 -3.86
C GLU A 118 -10.22 -1.38 -3.70
N CYS A 119 -10.49 -0.29 -2.98
CA CYS A 119 -11.83 0.29 -2.90
C CYS A 119 -12.31 0.79 -4.28
N GLY A 120 -11.41 1.39 -5.07
CA GLY A 120 -11.69 1.77 -6.44
C GLY A 120 -12.03 0.57 -7.34
N LEU A 121 -11.31 -0.54 -7.16
CA LEU A 121 -11.54 -1.82 -7.86
C LEU A 121 -12.83 -2.52 -7.39
N ALA A 122 -13.11 -2.50 -6.09
CA ALA A 122 -14.25 -3.15 -5.46
C ALA A 122 -15.59 -2.47 -5.83
N SER A 123 -15.60 -1.17 -6.14
CA SER A 123 -16.83 -0.50 -6.59
C SER A 123 -17.21 -0.80 -8.04
N ARG A 124 -16.32 -1.42 -8.84
CA ARG A 124 -16.46 -1.51 -10.30
C ARG A 124 -16.74 -2.91 -10.86
N GLY A 125 -17.03 -3.91 -10.03
CA GLY A 125 -17.39 -5.24 -10.52
C GLY A 125 -18.12 -6.13 -9.52
N GLU A 126 -18.90 -7.07 -10.05
CA GLU A 126 -19.60 -8.16 -9.33
C GLU A 126 -18.62 -9.22 -8.75
N ILE A 127 -17.41 -8.82 -8.35
CA ILE A 127 -16.41 -9.75 -7.84
C ILE A 127 -16.66 -9.94 -6.35
N GLN A 128 -17.30 -11.06 -6.04
CA GLN A 128 -17.57 -11.56 -4.70
C GLN A 128 -16.26 -12.00 -4.02
N GLY A 129 -15.40 -11.05 -3.66
CA GLY A 129 -14.10 -11.32 -3.03
C GLY A 129 -13.74 -10.39 -1.86
N GLY A 130 -14.35 -9.19 -1.79
CA GLY A 130 -14.08 -8.22 -0.72
C GLY A 130 -15.19 -8.07 0.33
N SER A 131 -16.38 -8.63 0.08
CA SER A 131 -17.52 -8.51 1.00
C SER A 131 -17.54 -9.71 1.96
N VAL A 132 -17.09 -9.53 3.20
CA VAL A 132 -17.45 -10.48 4.26
C VAL A 132 -18.91 -10.24 4.64
N GLU A 133 -19.81 -10.93 3.94
CA GLU A 133 -21.22 -10.97 4.34
C GLU A 133 -21.36 -11.95 5.52
N ILE A 134 -21.59 -11.41 6.73
CA ILE A 134 -21.83 -12.24 7.91
C ILE A 134 -23.20 -12.90 7.75
N GLN A 135 -23.21 -14.16 7.31
CA GLN A 135 -24.42 -14.98 7.25
C GLN A 135 -24.61 -15.75 8.55
N ASN A 136 -25.83 -15.74 9.07
CA ASN A 136 -26.22 -16.51 10.25
C ASN A 136 -26.76 -17.89 9.85
N ASP A 137 -26.82 -18.82 10.80
CA ASP A 137 -27.35 -20.18 10.63
C ASP A 137 -28.78 -20.21 10.05
N ALA A 138 -29.57 -19.18 10.33
CA ALA A 138 -30.92 -19.02 9.80
C ALA A 138 -30.98 -18.73 8.28
N GLN A 139 -29.88 -18.23 7.68
CA GLN A 139 -29.80 -17.81 6.28
C GLN A 139 -29.25 -18.92 5.37
N VAL A 140 -28.58 -19.93 5.94
CA VAL A 140 -28.00 -21.04 5.18
C VAL A 140 -28.65 -22.35 5.61
N GLU A 141 -29.52 -22.89 4.74
CA GLU A 141 -30.33 -24.08 5.03
C GLU A 141 -29.48 -25.29 5.45
N SER A 142 -28.32 -25.49 4.80
CA SER A 142 -27.39 -26.57 5.14
C SER A 142 -26.72 -26.42 6.51
N TRP A 143 -26.62 -25.20 7.05
CA TRP A 143 -26.06 -24.93 8.38
C TRP A 143 -27.14 -25.10 9.45
N ARG A 144 -28.37 -24.67 9.16
CA ARG A 144 -29.53 -24.90 10.03
C ARG A 144 -29.71 -26.38 10.37
N ASP A 145 -29.59 -27.27 9.39
CA ASP A 145 -29.78 -28.71 9.64
C ASP A 145 -28.66 -29.31 10.52
N LYS A 146 -27.42 -28.84 10.36
CA LYS A 146 -26.31 -29.23 11.23
C LYS A 146 -26.43 -28.64 12.64
N MET A 147 -26.89 -27.40 12.77
CA MET A 147 -27.14 -26.77 14.06
C MET A 147 -28.24 -27.47 14.86
N ARG A 148 -29.30 -27.96 14.20
CA ARG A 148 -30.33 -28.77 14.84
C ARG A 148 -29.80 -30.05 15.49
N GLU A 149 -28.79 -30.67 14.89
CA GLU A 149 -28.14 -31.85 15.47
C GLU A 149 -27.35 -31.48 16.72
N VAL A 150 -26.60 -30.37 16.66
CA VAL A 150 -25.85 -29.82 17.80
C VAL A 150 -26.80 -29.42 18.94
N ASP A 151 -27.93 -28.78 18.65
CA ASP A 151 -28.94 -28.39 19.64
C ASP A 151 -29.55 -29.61 20.34
N GLN A 152 -29.80 -30.69 19.60
CA GLN A 152 -30.29 -31.94 20.20
C GLN A 152 -29.27 -32.59 21.13
N VAL A 153 -27.98 -32.51 20.80
CA VAL A 153 -26.91 -33.01 21.67
C VAL A 153 -26.78 -32.12 22.91
N LEU A 154 -26.82 -30.79 22.76
CA LEU A 154 -26.77 -29.85 23.87
C LEU A 154 -27.96 -30.02 24.82
N ALA A 155 -29.18 -30.19 24.30
CA ALA A 155 -30.37 -30.47 25.10
C ALA A 155 -30.20 -31.77 25.92
N ARG A 156 -29.69 -32.84 25.29
CA ARG A 156 -29.40 -34.10 25.98
C ARG A 156 -28.33 -33.93 27.08
N MET A 157 -27.33 -33.08 26.87
CA MET A 157 -26.29 -32.81 27.87
C MET A 157 -26.81 -31.94 29.03
N GLN A 158 -27.70 -31.00 28.76
CA GLN A 158 -28.36 -30.18 29.78
C GLN A 158 -29.32 -31.03 30.63
N ASP A 159 -30.10 -31.91 30.01
CA ASP A 159 -30.99 -32.83 30.72
C ASP A 159 -30.23 -33.88 31.54
N SER A 160 -29.03 -34.27 31.09
CA SER A 160 -28.14 -35.19 31.81
C SER A 160 -27.35 -34.53 32.94
N SER A 161 -27.23 -33.20 32.94
CA SER A 161 -26.59 -32.41 34.02
C SER A 161 -27.60 -31.93 35.08
N ALA A 162 -28.90 -32.04 34.79
CA ALA A 162 -30.00 -31.68 35.71
C ALA A 162 -30.54 -32.87 36.53
N LYS A 163 -29.90 -34.05 36.44
CA LYS A 163 -30.12 -35.23 37.29
C LYS A 163 -28.91 -35.46 38.19
#